data_AF-A0A8U8BKQ7-F1
#
_entry.id   AF-A0A8U8BKQ7-F1
#
_cell.length_a   1.000
_cell.length_b   1.000
_cell.length_c   1.000
_cell.angle_alpha   90.00
_cell.angle_beta   90.00
_cell.angle_gamma   90.00
#
_symmetry.space_group_name_H-M   'P 1'
#
loop_
_entity.id
_entity.type
_entity.pdbx_description
1 polymer ?
#
loop_
_entity_poly.entity_id
_entity_poly.type
_entity_poly.pdbx_seq_one_letter_code
_entity_poly.pdbx_strand_id
1 'polypeptide(L)'
;QKKLQGELEKYQQLQKELGRAVAARQKLETQLTENNIVQEELNLLDESNTIFKLLGPVLVKQDLEEAKSTVGKRLEYITGEMCVCFGVKNGDFGQKRGKNGEK
;
A
#
# COMPACT_ATOMS: atom_id res chain seq x y z
N GLN A 1 6.39 -28.40 35.37
CA GLN A 1 7.49 -27.59 34.80
C GLN A 1 7.57 -27.62 33.27
N LYS A 2 7.70 -28.79 32.60
CA LYS A 2 7.82 -28.86 31.11
C LYS A 2 6.73 -28.15 30.31
N LYS A 3 5.46 -28.21 30.74
CA LYS A 3 4.34 -27.50 30.07
C LYS A 3 4.52 -25.98 30.09
N LEU A 4 4.94 -25.42 31.23
CA LEU A 4 5.14 -23.97 31.38
C LEU A 4 6.27 -23.47 30.46
N GLN A 5 7.34 -24.25 30.33
CA GLN A 5 8.48 -23.91 29.49
C GLN A 5 8.11 -23.92 27.99
N GLY A 6 7.33 -24.92 27.56
CA GLY A 6 6.82 -24.96 26.18
C GLY A 6 5.82 -23.83 25.86
N GLU A 7 4.96 -23.44 26.81
CA GLU A 7 4.08 -22.27 26.62
C GLU A 7 4.87 -20.94 26.58
N LEU A 8 5.96 -20.83 27.34
CA LEU A 8 6.84 -19.66 27.30
C LEU A 8 7.56 -19.52 25.94
N GLU A 9 8.05 -20.63 25.39
CA GLU A 9 8.69 -20.66 24.06
C GLU A 9 7.71 -20.27 22.95
N LYS A 10 6.47 -20.79 23.00
CA LYS A 10 5.40 -20.37 22.07
C LYS A 10 5.09 -18.88 22.19
N TYR A 11 5.01 -18.37 23.42
CA TYR A 11 4.75 -16.95 23.66
C TYR A 11 5.86 -16.06 23.06
N GLN A 12 7.13 -16.41 23.26
CA GLN A 12 8.26 -15.69 22.68
C GLN A 12 8.24 -15.74 21.15
N GLN A 13 7.89 -16.89 20.57
CA GLN A 13 7.75 -17.04 19.12
C GLN A 13 6.62 -16.16 18.56
N LEU A 14 5.44 -16.17 19.19
CA LEU A 14 4.32 -15.31 18.83
C LEU A 14 4.66 -13.82 18.96
N GLN A 15 5.40 -13.43 20.01
CA GLN A 15 5.86 -12.05 20.19
C GLN A 15 6.78 -11.59 19.04
N LYS A 16 7.65 -12.48 18.56
CA LYS A 16 8.54 -12.21 17.42
C LYS A 16 7.77 -12.12 16.10
N GLU A 17 6.79 -12.99 15.90
CA GLU A 17 5.90 -12.97 14.74
C GLU A 17 5.06 -11.70 14.70
N LEU A 18 4.52 -11.28 15.84
CA LEU A 18 3.81 -10.01 15.98
C LEU A 18 4.70 -8.83 15.59
N GLY A 19 5.94 -8.78 16.08
CA GLY A 19 6.89 -7.71 15.72
C GLY A 19 7.15 -7.65 14.20
N ARG A 20 7.28 -8.80 13.55
CA ARG A 20 7.45 -8.88 12.09
C ARG A 20 6.19 -8.41 11.34
N ALA A 21 5.01 -8.84 11.79
CA ALA A 21 3.74 -8.46 11.19
C ALA A 21 3.51 -6.94 11.29
N VAL A 22 3.80 -6.34 12.46
CA VAL A 22 3.68 -4.89 12.67
C VAL A 22 4.62 -4.10 11.76
N ALA A 23 5.89 -4.54 11.63
CA ALA A 23 6.85 -3.88 10.75
C ALA A 23 6.46 -4.01 9.26
N ALA A 24 5.99 -5.18 8.84
CA ALA A 24 5.49 -5.40 7.49
C ALA A 24 4.26 -4.51 7.20
N ARG A 25 3.34 -4.40 8.16
CA ARG A 25 2.17 -3.53 8.10
C ARG A 25 2.55 -2.07 7.88
N GLN A 26 3.42 -1.52 8.73
CA GLN A 26 3.84 -0.13 8.63
C GLN A 26 4.45 0.16 7.26
N LYS A 27 5.26 -0.75 6.74
CA LYS A 27 5.84 -0.63 5.39
C LYS A 27 4.76 -0.59 4.30
N LEU A 28 3.76 -1.46 4.36
CA LEU A 28 2.66 -1.48 3.40
C LEU A 28 1.79 -0.22 3.48
N GLU A 29 1.52 0.30 4.68
CA GLU A 29 0.78 1.55 4.90
C GLU A 29 1.51 2.76 4.30
N THR A 30 2.83 2.86 4.51
CA THR A 30 3.66 3.91 3.90
C THR A 30 3.61 3.80 2.38
N GLN A 31 3.83 2.61 1.82
CA GLN A 31 3.79 2.40 0.38
C GLN A 31 2.41 2.72 -0.22
N LEU A 32 1.32 2.36 0.46
CA LEU A 32 -0.04 2.67 0.02
C LEU A 32 -0.27 4.18 -0.03
N THR A 33 0.17 4.90 1.01
CA THR A 33 0.00 6.35 1.11
C THR A 33 0.79 7.07 0.01
N GLU A 34 2.06 6.71 -0.18
CA GLU A 34 2.91 7.30 -1.22
C GLU A 34 2.35 7.06 -2.62
N ASN A 35 1.90 5.84 -2.94
CA ASN A 35 1.35 5.53 -4.27
C ASN A 35 0.00 6.21 -4.50
N ASN A 36 -0.82 6.41 -3.45
CA ASN A 36 -2.07 7.17 -3.59
C ASN A 36 -1.80 8.64 -3.91
N ILE A 37 -0.83 9.25 -3.24
CA ILE A 37 -0.42 10.63 -3.55
C ILE A 37 0.07 10.72 -5.00
N VAL A 38 0.93 9.80 -5.43
CA VAL A 38 1.41 9.77 -6.83
C VAL A 38 0.25 9.62 -7.83
N GLN A 39 -0.74 8.78 -7.52
CA GLN A 39 -1.91 8.60 -8.37
C GLN A 39 -2.76 9.88 -8.45
N GLU A 40 -2.95 10.59 -7.32
CA GLU A 40 -3.65 11.86 -7.27
C GLU A 40 -2.92 12.92 -8.11
N GLU A 41 -1.60 13.05 -7.96
CA GLU A 41 -0.77 13.97 -8.75
C GLU A 41 -0.81 13.64 -10.26
N LEU A 42 -0.72 12.35 -10.63
CA LEU A 42 -0.83 11.92 -12.03
C LEU A 42 -2.20 12.22 -12.64
N ASN A 43 -3.26 12.29 -11.84
CA ASN A 43 -4.60 12.63 -12.31
C ASN A 43 -4.79 14.14 -12.53
N LEU A 44 -3.91 14.98 -11.97
CA LEU A 44 -3.91 16.43 -12.19
C LEU A 44 -3.14 16.83 -13.46
N LEU A 45 -2.40 15.91 -14.07
CA LEU A 45 -1.61 16.17 -15.28
C LEU A 45 -2.46 16.04 -16.55
N ASP A 46 -2.23 16.94 -17.51
CA ASP A 46 -2.85 16.93 -18.83
C ASP A 46 -1.96 16.22 -19.86
N GLU A 47 -2.53 15.85 -21.01
CA GLU A 47 -1.82 15.17 -22.11
C GLU A 47 -0.67 16.00 -22.72
N SER A 48 -0.63 17.30 -22.43
CA SER A 48 0.48 18.19 -22.84
C SER A 48 1.75 17.98 -22.01
N ASN A 49 1.63 17.38 -20.82
CA ASN A 49 2.75 17.16 -19.91
C ASN A 49 3.55 15.92 -20.31
N THR A 50 4.88 16.03 -20.33
CA THR A 50 5.76 14.90 -20.62
C THR A 50 6.16 14.18 -19.33
N ILE A 51 5.91 12.88 -19.25
CA ILE A 51 6.27 12.04 -18.11
C ILE A 51 7.54 11.25 -18.39
N PHE A 52 8.36 11.11 -17.35
CA PHE A 52 9.61 10.35 -17.38
C PHE A 52 9.66 9.37 -16.22
N LYS A 53 10.13 8.15 -16.51
CA LYS A 53 10.44 7.11 -15.54
C LYS A 53 11.95 7.02 -15.35
N LEU A 54 12.40 7.05 -14.09
CA LEU A 54 13.80 6.83 -13.74
C LEU A 54 14.10 5.32 -13.73
N LEU A 55 15.06 4.91 -14.56
CA LEU A 55 15.59 3.54 -14.65
C LEU A 55 17.11 3.60 -14.50
N GLY A 56 17.60 3.29 -13.29
CA GLY A 56 19.03 3.41 -12.98
C GLY A 56 19.53 4.85 -13.18
N PRO A 57 20.59 5.09 -13.98
CA PRO A 57 21.06 6.44 -14.26
C PRO A 57 20.31 7.14 -15.41
N VAL A 58 19.27 6.53 -15.98
CA VAL A 58 18.61 7.03 -17.21
C VAL A 58 17.14 7.40 -16.96
N LEU A 59 16.66 8.47 -17.60
CA LEU A 59 15.25 8.85 -17.66
C LEU A 59 14.66 8.41 -19.00
N VAL A 60 13.57 7.63 -18.95
CA VAL A 60 12.87 7.13 -20.14
C VAL A 60 11.50 7.79 -20.21
N LYS A 61 11.13 8.30 -21.38
CA LYS A 61 9.77 8.84 -21.61
C LYS A 61 8.74 7.73 -21.41
N GLN A 62 7.66 8.04 -20.70
CA GLN A 62 6.55 7.13 -20.48
C GLN A 62 5.24 7.85 -20.72
N ASP A 63 4.26 7.14 -21.25
CA ASP A 63 2.93 7.70 -21.50
C ASP A 63 2.15 7.88 -20.17
N LEU A 64 1.35 8.95 -20.10
CA LEU A 64 0.55 9.28 -18.92
C LEU A 64 -0.37 8.13 -18.50
N GLU A 65 -1.05 7.51 -19.47
CA GLU A 65 -1.97 6.41 -19.23
C GLU A 65 -1.25 5.13 -18.78
N GLU A 66 -0.04 4.87 -19.31
CA GLU A 66 0.77 3.74 -18.86
C GLU A 66 1.28 3.96 -17.43
N ALA A 67 1.68 5.20 -17.09
CA ALA A 67 2.10 5.58 -15.75
C ALA A 67 0.94 5.40 -14.74
N LYS A 68 -0.26 5.90 -15.06
CA LYS A 68 -1.47 5.70 -14.24
C LYS A 68 -1.80 4.22 -14.06
N SER A 69 -1.80 3.44 -15.14
CA SER A 69 -2.08 1.99 -15.06
C SER A 69 -1.05 1.25 -14.19
N THR A 70 0.21 1.65 -14.26
CA THR A 70 1.29 1.04 -13.44
C THR A 70 1.09 1.33 -11.96
N VAL A 71 0.75 2.58 -11.60
CA VAL A 71 0.50 2.98 -10.21
C VAL A 71 -0.78 2.32 -9.69
N GLY A 72 -1.84 2.29 -10.49
CA GLY A 72 -3.10 1.61 -10.15
C GLY A 72 -2.91 0.11 -9.83
N LYS A 73 -2.23 -0.63 -10.70
CA LYS A 73 -1.90 -2.06 -10.45
C LYS A 73 -1.11 -2.26 -9.15
N ARG A 74 -0.21 -1.32 -8.84
CA ARG A 74 0.57 -1.37 -7.60
C ARG A 74 -0.29 -1.10 -6.37
N LEU A 75 -1.22 -0.16 -6.45
CA LEU A 75 -2.20 0.11 -5.39
C LEU A 75 -3.11 -1.10 -5.13
N GLU A 76 -3.61 -1.74 -6.20
CA GLU A 76 -4.42 -2.96 -6.08
C GLU A 76 -3.65 -4.08 -5.38
N TYR A 77 -2.41 -4.33 -5.78
CA TYR A 77 -1.54 -5.34 -5.15
C TYR A 77 -1.31 -5.05 -3.66
N ILE A 78 -0.92 -3.81 -3.32
CA ILE A 78 -0.66 -3.43 -1.92
C ILE A 78 -1.94 -3.54 -1.08
N THR A 79 -3.08 -3.13 -1.64
CA THR A 79 -4.38 -3.22 -0.95
C THR A 79 -4.79 -4.68 -0.74
N GLY A 80 -4.54 -5.57 -1.70
CA GLY A 80 -4.76 -7.01 -1.57
C GLY A 80 -3.91 -7.63 -0.46
N GLU A 81 -2.61 -7.33 -0.42
CA GLU A 81 -1.69 -7.78 0.64
C GLU A 81 -2.08 -7.25 2.02
N MET A 82 -2.56 -6.00 2.08
CA MET A 82 -3.09 -5.39 3.30
C MET A 82 -4.34 -6.14 3.79
N CYS A 83 -5.27 -6.50 2.91
CA CYS A 83 -6.45 -7.28 3.29
C CYS A 83 -6.06 -8.63 3.92
N VAL A 84 -5.11 -9.34 3.31
CA VAL A 84 -4.61 -10.64 3.80
C VAL A 84 -3.93 -10.50 5.16
N CYS A 85 -3.10 -9.45 5.34
CA CYS A 85 -2.34 -9.25 6.58
C CYS A 85 -3.21 -8.81 7.76
N PHE A 86 -4.32 -8.11 7.49
CA PHE A 86 -5.18 -7.55 8.54
C PHE A 86 -6.35 -8.45 8.93
N GLY A 87 -6.65 -9.51 8.16
CA GLY A 87 -7.85 -10.32 8.39
C GLY A 87 -9.16 -9.52 8.28
N VAL A 88 -9.09 -8.31 7.71
CA VAL A 88 -10.21 -7.40 7.51
C VAL A 88 -10.89 -7.80 6.22
N LYS A 89 -12.15 -8.23 6.31
CA LYS A 89 -13.00 -8.47 5.13
C LYS A 89 -13.21 -7.15 4.40
N ASN A 90 -13.28 -7.20 3.06
CA ASN A 90 -13.41 -6.09 2.08
C ASN A 90 -14.60 -5.09 2.28
N GLY A 91 -15.19 -4.97 3.47
CA GLY A 91 -16.36 -4.14 3.75
C GLY A 91 -16.11 -2.77 4.40
N ASP A 92 -14.94 -2.52 5.01
CA ASP A 92 -14.80 -1.39 5.96
C ASP A 92 -14.08 -0.13 5.42
N PHE A 93 -13.50 -0.15 4.21
CA PHE A 93 -12.74 1.00 3.67
C PHE A 93 -13.49 1.84 2.63
N GLY A 94 -14.74 1.49 2.33
CA GLY A 94 -15.50 2.07 1.23
C GLY A 94 -16.59 3.06 1.61
N GLN A 95 -16.34 4.07 2.46
CA GLN A 95 -17.12 5.33 2.43
C GLN A 95 -16.59 6.36 3.42
N LYS A 96 -15.85 7.37 2.94
CA LYS A 96 -15.86 8.76 3.45
C LYS A 96 -14.87 9.65 2.68
N ARG A 97 -15.03 9.81 1.36
CA ARG A 97 -14.57 11.02 0.66
C ARG A 97 -15.53 11.31 -0.51
N GLY A 98 -16.07 12.53 -0.54
CA GLY A 98 -17.09 13.03 -1.49
C GLY A 98 -18.51 12.81 -0.97
N LYS A 99 -19.30 13.81 -0.60
CA LYS A 99 -19.51 15.11 -1.26
C LYS A 99 -19.80 16.20 -0.21
N ASN A 100 -18.98 17.25 -0.18
CA ASN A 100 -19.41 18.59 0.26
C ASN A 100 -19.16 19.51 -0.93
N GLY A 101 -20.24 19.95 -1.56
CA GLY A 101 -20.19 20.82 -2.73
C GLY A 101 -21.46 20.69 -3.56
N GLU A 102 -22.58 21.14 -3.01
CA GLU A 102 -23.70 21.70 -3.77
C GLU A 102 -24.74 22.29 -2.81
N LYS A 103 -24.65 23.59 -2.60
CA LYS A 103 -25.73 24.59 -2.67
C LYS A 103 -25.13 25.98 -2.44
#